data_AF-A0A522NSB9-F1
#
_entry.id   AF-A0A522NSB9-F1
#
_cell.length_a   1.000
_cell.length_b   1.000
_cell.length_c   1.000
_cell.angle_alpha   90.00
_cell.angle_beta   90.00
_cell.angle_gamma   90.00
#
_symmetry.space_group_name_H-M   'P 1'
#
loop_
_entity.id
_entity.type
_entity.pdbx_description
1 polymer ?
#
loop_
_entity_poly.entity_id
_entity_poly.type
_entity_poly.pdbx_seq_one_letter_code
_entity_poly.pdbx_strand_id
1 'polypeptide(L)'
;MDRPDMFGQWGKPMKPADGVAVEDARFVAASVQHWVANAIREEVAARRTNLASLLETLRVTSPELTFHRAVSLQHGDEPIQLADLLVWASNFESVRNILVSSLGDGTRAGTGGRTQ
;
A
#
# COMPACT_ATOMS: atom_id res chain seq x y z
N MET A 1 -17.51 -6.24 9.26
CA MET A 1 -18.17 -6.09 7.96
C MET A 1 -17.07 -5.93 6.93
N ASP A 2 -17.15 -6.63 5.81
CA ASP A 2 -16.22 -6.45 4.70
C ASP A 2 -16.62 -5.17 3.93
N ARG A 3 -15.65 -4.34 3.55
CA ARG A 3 -15.89 -3.02 2.93
C ARG A 3 -14.93 -2.82 1.75
N PRO A 4 -15.08 -3.60 0.67
CA PRO A 4 -14.23 -3.46 -0.52
C PRO A 4 -14.34 -2.08 -1.15
N ASP A 5 -15.48 -1.40 -0.98
CA ASP A 5 -15.72 0.00 -1.38
C ASP A 5 -14.81 1.00 -0.65
N MET A 6 -14.18 0.61 0.45
CA MET A 6 -13.32 1.45 1.28
C MET A 6 -11.83 1.14 1.09
N PHE A 7 -11.45 0.46 0.00
CA PHE A 7 -10.05 0.21 -0.33
C PHE A 7 -9.25 1.52 -0.35
N GLY A 8 -8.08 1.54 0.31
CA GLY A 8 -7.24 2.74 0.40
C GLY A 8 -7.85 3.90 1.21
N GLN A 9 -9.06 3.74 1.74
CA GLN A 9 -9.79 4.76 2.51
C GLN A 9 -10.06 4.34 3.95
N TRP A 10 -9.73 3.10 4.30
CA TRP A 10 -9.95 2.53 5.62
C TRP A 10 -8.63 2.17 6.30
N GLY A 11 -8.41 2.64 7.52
CA GLY A 11 -7.22 2.26 8.30
C GLY A 11 -7.33 0.88 8.95
N LYS A 12 -8.12 -0.05 8.41
CA LYS A 12 -8.28 -1.40 8.98
C LYS A 12 -7.73 -2.46 8.02
N PRO A 13 -7.17 -3.56 8.55
CA PRO A 13 -6.71 -4.66 7.71
C PRO A 13 -7.83 -5.21 6.81
N MET A 14 -7.49 -5.52 5.56
CA MET A 14 -8.35 -6.29 4.68
C MET A 14 -8.59 -7.69 5.24
N LYS A 15 -9.75 -8.27 4.91
CA LYS A 15 -10.02 -9.68 5.18
C LYS A 15 -9.85 -10.47 3.89
N PRO A 16 -9.27 -11.68 3.96
CA PRO A 16 -9.26 -12.55 2.80
C PRO A 16 -10.70 -12.97 2.47
N ALA A 17 -10.98 -13.13 1.18
CA ALA A 17 -12.23 -13.71 0.71
C ALA A 17 -12.32 -15.19 1.13
N ASP A 18 -13.54 -15.73 1.15
CA ASP A 18 -13.75 -17.14 1.46
C ASP A 18 -12.90 -18.05 0.56
N GLY A 19 -12.14 -18.95 1.18
CA GLY A 19 -11.23 -19.86 0.48
C GLY A 19 -9.87 -19.28 0.08
N VAL A 20 -9.57 -18.02 0.41
CA VAL A 20 -8.25 -17.42 0.22
C VAL A 20 -7.46 -17.47 1.54
N ALA A 21 -6.24 -18.01 1.48
CA ALA A 21 -5.35 -18.06 2.64
C ALA A 21 -4.76 -16.66 2.94
N VAL A 22 -4.43 -16.39 4.21
CA VAL A 22 -3.80 -15.12 4.62
C VAL A 22 -2.40 -14.99 4.02
N GLU A 23 -1.74 -16.12 3.76
CA GLU A 23 -0.41 -16.22 3.17
C GLU A 23 -0.43 -16.23 1.64
N ASP A 24 -1.62 -16.19 1.00
CA ASP A 24 -1.72 -16.13 -0.45
C ASP A 24 -1.05 -14.83 -0.94
N ALA A 25 -0.05 -14.97 -1.80
CA ALA A 25 0.75 -13.85 -2.28
C ALA A 25 -0.10 -12.75 -2.94
N ARG A 26 -1.25 -13.09 -3.54
CA ARG A 26 -2.17 -12.12 -4.14
C ARG A 26 -2.92 -11.34 -3.08
N PHE A 27 -3.33 -11.99 -2.00
CA PHE A 27 -3.97 -11.33 -0.87
C PHE A 27 -2.98 -10.43 -0.13
N VAL A 28 -1.74 -10.89 0.07
CA VAL A 28 -0.66 -10.09 0.65
C VAL A 28 -0.41 -8.85 -0.22
N ALA A 29 -0.26 -9.01 -1.53
CA ALA A 29 -0.05 -7.89 -2.46
C ALA A 29 -1.20 -6.87 -2.40
N ALA A 30 -2.46 -7.32 -2.42
CA ALA A 30 -3.63 -6.46 -2.28
C ALA A 30 -3.65 -5.71 -0.93
N SER A 31 -3.28 -6.40 0.15
CA SER A 31 -3.18 -5.80 1.48
C SER A 31 -2.10 -4.72 1.54
N VAL A 32 -0.93 -4.96 0.93
CA VAL A 32 0.13 -3.95 0.82
C VAL A 32 -0.36 -2.74 0.03
N GLN A 33 -0.98 -2.96 -1.13
CA GLN A 33 -1.53 -1.87 -1.95
C GLN A 33 -2.56 -1.05 -1.17
N HIS A 34 -3.43 -1.71 -0.41
CA HIS A 34 -4.41 -1.04 0.44
C HIS A 34 -3.76 -0.09 1.44
N TRP A 35 -2.74 -0.55 2.17
CA TRP A 35 -2.03 0.27 3.13
C TRP A 35 -1.26 1.42 2.48
N VAL A 36 -0.63 1.17 1.34
CA VAL A 36 0.06 2.21 0.57
C VAL A 36 -0.92 3.27 0.08
N ALA A 37 -2.07 2.88 -0.47
CA ALA A 37 -3.12 3.79 -0.91
C ALA A 37 -3.64 4.65 0.26
N ASN A 38 -3.87 4.06 1.43
CA ASN A 38 -4.27 4.82 2.62
C ASN A 38 -3.17 5.79 3.08
N ALA A 39 -1.91 5.38 3.09
CA ALA A 39 -0.79 6.26 3.45
C ALA A 39 -0.70 7.47 2.51
N ILE A 40 -0.85 7.27 1.19
CA ILE A 40 -0.86 8.37 0.22
C ILE A 40 -2.05 9.31 0.48
N ARG A 41 -3.23 8.75 0.79
CA ARG A 41 -4.42 9.56 1.13
C ARG A 41 -4.18 10.40 2.40
N GLU A 42 -3.51 9.84 3.39
CA GLU A 42 -3.13 10.56 4.61
C GLU A 42 -2.12 11.67 4.33
N GLU A 43 -1.15 11.46 3.43
CA GLU A 43 -0.22 12.51 2.98
C GLU A 43 -0.96 13.68 2.30
N VAL A 44 -1.91 13.36 1.41
CA VAL A 44 -2.77 14.38 0.75
C VAL A 44 -3.53 15.19 1.81
N ALA A 45 -4.13 14.52 2.79
CA ALA A 45 -4.90 15.16 3.85
C ALA A 45 -4.01 16.01 4.78
N ALA A 46 -2.85 15.51 5.19
CA ALA A 46 -1.90 16.21 6.06
C ALA A 46 -1.39 17.50 5.41
N ARG A 47 -1.19 17.49 4.09
CA ARG A 47 -0.77 18.66 3.30
C ARG A 47 -1.91 19.59 2.92
N ARG A 48 -3.17 19.26 3.29
CA ARG A 48 -4.39 20.02 2.94
C ARG A 48 -4.49 20.27 1.43
N THR A 49 -4.15 19.27 0.63
CA THR A 49 -4.10 19.36 -0.82
C THR A 49 -4.96 18.28 -1.48
N ASN A 50 -4.86 18.12 -2.79
CA ASN A 50 -5.46 17.02 -3.55
C ASN A 50 -4.37 16.17 -4.22
N LEU A 51 -4.74 15.01 -4.75
CA LEU A 51 -3.78 14.08 -5.36
C LEU A 51 -3.03 14.68 -6.56
N ALA A 52 -3.70 15.45 -7.43
CA ALA A 52 -3.05 16.07 -8.59
C ALA A 52 -1.96 17.05 -8.16
N SER A 53 -2.28 17.92 -7.21
CA SER A 53 -1.31 18.85 -6.63
C SER A 53 -0.20 18.15 -5.84
N LEU A 54 -0.48 17.00 -5.20
CA LEU A 54 0.57 16.21 -4.54
C LEU A 54 1.57 15.65 -5.57
N LEU A 55 1.09 15.11 -6.70
CA LEU A 55 1.94 14.51 -7.74
C LEU A 55 2.97 15.51 -8.28
N GLU A 56 2.59 16.78 -8.42
CA GLU A 56 3.50 17.86 -8.86
C GLU A 56 4.65 18.13 -7.87
N THR A 57 4.52 17.71 -6.62
CA THR A 57 5.54 17.92 -5.57
C THR A 57 6.52 16.75 -5.42
N LEU A 58 6.31 15.65 -6.13
CA LEU A 58 7.16 14.46 -6.02
C LEU A 58 8.56 14.76 -6.58
N ARG A 59 9.58 14.47 -5.78
CA ARG A 59 10.99 14.62 -6.17
C ARG A 59 11.44 13.51 -7.11
N VAL A 60 11.03 12.28 -6.80
CA VAL A 60 11.24 11.09 -7.65
C VAL A 60 9.92 10.76 -8.31
N THR A 61 9.91 10.55 -9.62
CA THR A 61 8.71 10.22 -10.40
C THR A 61 9.06 9.24 -11.52
N SER A 62 8.04 8.74 -12.22
CA SER A 62 8.19 8.02 -13.50
C SER A 62 7.16 8.55 -14.51
N PRO A 63 7.45 8.49 -15.82
CA PRO A 63 6.51 8.89 -16.87
C PRO A 63 5.17 8.15 -16.82
N GLU A 64 5.17 6.94 -16.28
CA GLU A 64 4.00 6.08 -16.16
C GLU A 64 3.09 6.48 -14.98
N LEU A 65 3.60 7.17 -13.96
CA LEU A 65 2.82 7.66 -12.81
C LEU A 65 2.01 8.91 -13.17
N THR A 66 1.02 8.72 -14.02
CA THR A 66 0.03 9.75 -14.37
C THR A 66 -1.01 9.91 -13.25
N PHE A 67 -1.74 11.03 -13.26
CA PHE A 67 -2.88 11.23 -12.35
C PHE A 67 -3.91 10.10 -12.45
N HIS A 68 -4.26 9.69 -13.68
CA HIS A 68 -5.18 8.56 -13.91
C HIS A 68 -4.66 7.28 -13.25
N ARG A 69 -3.39 6.93 -13.49
CA ARG A 69 -2.77 5.76 -12.85
C ARG A 69 -2.82 5.86 -11.33
N ALA A 70 -2.45 7.00 -10.75
CA ALA A 70 -2.49 7.20 -9.31
C ALA A 70 -3.90 7.01 -8.70
N VAL A 71 -4.94 7.47 -9.41
CA VAL A 71 -6.35 7.26 -9.01
C VAL A 71 -6.73 5.78 -9.09
N SER A 72 -6.42 5.09 -10.19
CA SER A 72 -6.70 3.65 -10.35
C SER A 72 -6.01 2.80 -9.28
N LEU A 73 -4.76 3.15 -8.93
CA LEU A 73 -4.02 2.48 -7.85
C LEU A 73 -4.67 2.70 -6.48
N GLN A 74 -5.18 3.91 -6.19
CA GLN A 74 -5.85 4.21 -4.92
C GLN A 74 -7.17 3.48 -4.75
N HIS A 75 -7.89 3.20 -5.84
CA HIS A 75 -9.14 2.43 -5.79
C HIS A 75 -8.94 0.92 -5.88
N GLY A 76 -7.73 0.45 -6.23
CA GLY A 76 -7.47 -0.97 -6.43
C GLY A 76 -7.94 -1.49 -7.80
N ASP A 77 -8.27 -0.59 -8.74
CA ASP A 77 -8.69 -0.95 -10.10
C ASP A 77 -7.55 -1.59 -10.90
N GLU A 78 -6.33 -1.11 -10.64
CA GLU A 78 -5.10 -1.66 -11.20
C GLU A 78 -4.16 -2.15 -10.08
N PRO A 79 -3.43 -3.25 -10.32
CA PRO A 79 -2.42 -3.71 -9.37
C PRO A 79 -1.24 -2.74 -9.33
N ILE A 80 -0.78 -2.43 -8.12
CA ILE A 80 0.41 -1.62 -7.92
C ILE A 80 1.67 -2.39 -8.38
N GLN A 81 2.52 -1.72 -9.16
CA GLN A 81 3.76 -2.29 -9.65
C GLN A 81 4.94 -1.87 -8.77
N LEU A 82 6.05 -2.60 -8.87
CA LEU A 82 7.27 -2.26 -8.12
C LEU A 82 7.76 -0.84 -8.43
N ALA A 83 7.65 -0.39 -9.67
CA ALA A 83 8.01 0.99 -10.04
C ALA A 83 7.19 2.04 -9.28
N ASP A 84 5.86 1.84 -9.17
CA ASP A 84 4.98 2.72 -8.40
C ASP A 84 5.41 2.74 -6.92
N LEU A 85 5.67 1.57 -6.34
CA LEU A 85 6.12 1.43 -4.95
C LEU A 85 7.43 2.18 -4.69
N LEU A 86 8.40 2.09 -5.61
CA LEU A 86 9.68 2.78 -5.49
C LEU A 86 9.52 4.30 -5.60
N VAL A 87 8.62 4.79 -6.47
CA VAL A 87 8.29 6.22 -6.54
C VAL A 87 7.69 6.67 -5.20
N TRP A 88 6.66 5.99 -4.70
CA TRP A 88 6.01 6.39 -3.45
C TRP A 88 6.92 6.30 -2.23
N ALA A 89 7.68 5.21 -2.06
CA ALA A 89 8.62 5.03 -0.94
C ALA A 89 9.82 5.98 -0.97
N SER A 90 10.19 6.49 -2.15
CA SER A 90 11.25 7.51 -2.29
C SER A 90 10.81 8.90 -1.85
N ASN A 91 9.50 9.16 -1.83
CA ASN A 91 8.92 10.45 -1.47
C ASN A 91 8.28 10.44 -0.07
N PHE A 92 7.78 9.30 0.41
CA PHE A 92 7.04 9.19 1.67
C PHE A 92 7.60 8.10 2.58
N GLU A 93 7.96 8.48 3.81
CA GLU A 93 8.49 7.56 4.82
C GLU A 93 7.45 6.53 5.27
N SER A 94 6.18 6.94 5.38
CA SER A 94 5.05 6.06 5.70
C SER A 94 4.96 4.87 4.75
N VAL A 95 5.05 5.11 3.44
CA VAL A 95 5.05 4.07 2.40
C VAL A 95 6.28 3.16 2.52
N ARG A 96 7.46 3.74 2.77
CA ARG A 96 8.68 2.95 2.98
C ARG A 96 8.55 2.00 4.17
N ASN A 97 8.01 2.48 5.29
CA ASN A 97 7.84 1.68 6.50
C ASN A 97 6.86 0.52 6.27
N ILE A 98 5.78 0.74 5.50
CA ILE A 98 4.86 -0.32 5.08
C ILE A 98 5.63 -1.41 4.32
N LEU A 99 6.41 -1.04 3.30
CA LEU A 99 7.14 -2.01 2.49
C LEU A 99 8.18 -2.79 3.30
N VAL A 100 8.91 -2.12 4.19
CA VAL A 100 9.88 -2.78 5.07
C VAL A 100 9.21 -3.76 6.02
N SER A 101 8.07 -3.41 6.63
CA SER A 101 7.32 -4.33 7.48
C SER A 101 6.81 -5.53 6.68
N SER A 102 6.17 -5.27 5.53
CA SER A 102 5.55 -6.32 4.72
C SER A 102 6.55 -7.30 4.11
N LEU A 103 7.77 -6.85 3.80
CA LEU A 103 8.85 -7.71 3.28
C LEU A 103 9.72 -8.30 4.40
N GLY A 104 9.88 -7.59 5.52
CA GLY A 104 10.71 -7.99 6.65
C GLY A 104 10.08 -9.04 7.57
N ASP A 105 8.75 -9.07 7.68
CA ASP A 105 8.04 -10.06 8.52
C ASP A 105 8.12 -11.50 7.95
N GLY A 106 8.53 -11.66 6.69
CA GLY A 106 8.84 -12.96 6.10
C GLY A 106 10.15 -13.60 6.59
N THR A 107 11.03 -12.87 7.30
CA THR A 107 12.33 -13.40 7.76
C THR A 107 12.35 -13.87 9.21
N ARG A 108 11.23 -13.77 9.95
CA ARG A 108 11.11 -14.24 11.36
C ARG A 108 10.25 -15.49 11.57
N ALA A 109 10.04 -16.31 10.54
CA ALA A 109 9.51 -17.68 10.69
C ALA A 109 10.56 -18.69 11.21
N GLY A 110 11.48 -18.27 12.09
CA GLY A 110 12.61 -19.10 12.48
C GLY A 110 13.44 -18.58 13.64
N THR A 111 12.84 -18.22 14.78
CA THR A 111 13.47 -18.42 16.10
C THR A 111 12.54 -18.01 17.25
N GLY A 112 12.23 -19.00 18.10
CA GLY A 112 11.62 -18.83 19.43
C GLY A 112 10.31 -19.61 19.56
N GLY A 113 10.23 -20.74 20.23
CA GLY A 113 11.15 -21.47 21.09
C GLY A 113 10.32 -22.53 21.82
N ARG A 114 10.84 -23.75 21.95
CA ARG A 114 10.29 -24.73 22.91
C ARG A 114 10.44 -24.18 24.32
N THR A 115 9.39 -24.34 25.15
CA THR A 115 9.28 -24.36 26.63
C THR A 115 7.97 -23.65 27.00
N GLN A 116 7.03 -24.18 27.78
CA GLN A 116 6.91 -25.38 28.62
C GLN A 116 5.52 -26.00 28.41
#